data_AF-A0A3B3TAS3-F1
#
_entry.id   AF-A0A3B3TAS3-F1
#
_cell.length_a   1.000
_cell.length_b   1.000
_cell.length_c   1.000
_cell.angle_alpha   90.00
_cell.angle_beta   90.00
_cell.angle_gamma   90.00
#
_symmetry.space_group_name_H-M   'P 1'
#
loop_
_entity.id
_entity.type
_entity.pdbx_description
1 polymer ?
#
loop_
_entity_poly.entity_id
_entity_poly.type
_entity_poly.pdbx_seq_one_letter_code
_entity_poly.pdbx_strand_id
1 'polypeptide(L)'
;MDDNAPAHPGRIIRERLLETGVPRMEWPDLNPIETLWDQLSRRADACNSVPQNFNDLRAALQEEWDAILNVSEGYIKIKKGL
;
A
#
# COMPACT_ATOMS: atom_id res chain seq x y z
N MET A 1 6.05 -7.03 8.36
CA MET A 1 5.21 -7.98 7.60
C MET A 1 5.69 -7.90 6.16
N ASP A 2 6.11 -9.02 5.58
CA ASP A 2 6.65 -9.14 4.21
C ASP A 2 6.18 -10.47 3.60
N ASP A 3 6.11 -10.56 2.26
CA ASP A 3 5.55 -11.69 1.51
C ASP A 3 6.47 -12.92 1.45
N ASN A 4 7.59 -12.89 2.17
CA ASN A 4 8.63 -13.91 2.14
C ASN A 4 9.19 -14.20 0.73
N ALA A 5 9.06 -13.29 -0.24
CA ALA A 5 9.72 -13.43 -1.53
C ALA A 5 11.25 -13.58 -1.32
N PRO A 6 11.99 -14.29 -2.20
CA PRO A 6 13.36 -14.73 -1.92
C PRO A 6 14.37 -13.62 -1.55
N ALA A 7 14.08 -12.37 -1.91
CA ALA A 7 14.88 -11.22 -1.52
C ALA A 7 14.74 -10.86 -0.02
N HIS A 8 13.57 -11.06 0.59
CA HIS A 8 13.25 -10.66 1.96
C HIS A 8 13.93 -11.49 3.06
N PRO A 9 14.04 -12.83 2.99
CA PRO A 9 14.74 -13.61 4.01
C PRO A 9 16.26 -13.58 3.84
N GLY A 10 16.81 -12.79 2.90
CA GLY A 10 18.24 -12.66 2.69
C GLY A 10 18.98 -12.18 3.94
N ARG A 11 20.23 -12.65 4.11
CA ARG A 11 21.05 -12.39 5.30
C ARG A 11 21.15 -10.89 5.63
N ILE A 12 21.40 -10.07 4.62
CA ILE A 12 21.55 -8.60 4.76
C ILE A 12 20.25 -7.97 5.29
N ILE A 13 19.09 -8.39 4.76
CA ILE A 13 17.79 -7.87 5.20
C ILE A 13 17.51 -8.29 6.64
N ARG A 14 17.78 -9.56 7.00
CA ARG A 14 17.62 -10.05 8.37
C ARG A 14 18.51 -9.31 9.37
N GLU A 15 19.78 -9.13 9.06
CA GLU A 15 20.74 -8.40 9.90
C GLU A 15 20.26 -6.95 10.12
N ARG A 16 19.82 -6.27 9.06
CA ARG A 16 19.30 -4.90 9.15
C ARG A 16 18.00 -4.80 9.96
N LEU A 17 17.08 -5.76 9.83
CA LEU A 17 15.86 -5.81 10.65
C LEU A 17 16.18 -6.01 12.13
N LEU A 18 17.17 -6.84 12.45
CA LEU A 18 17.65 -7.03 13.82
C LEU A 18 18.30 -5.76 14.39
N GLU A 19 19.17 -5.09 13.63
CA GLU A 19 19.81 -3.84 14.04
C GLU A 19 18.81 -2.71 14.30
N THR A 20 17.75 -2.64 13.48
CA THR A 20 16.68 -1.63 13.62
C THR A 20 15.64 -2.00 14.67
N GLY A 21 15.75 -3.18 15.29
CA GLY A 21 14.78 -3.68 16.28
C GLY A 21 13.39 -3.92 15.70
N VAL A 22 13.26 -4.08 14.38
CA VAL A 22 11.98 -4.30 13.71
C VAL A 22 11.67 -5.81 13.72
N PRO A 23 10.66 -6.27 14.46
CA PRO A 23 10.30 -7.68 14.46
C PRO A 23 9.74 -8.09 13.10
N ARG A 24 10.19 -9.24 12.60
CA ARG A 24 9.56 -9.86 11.43
C ARG A 24 8.24 -10.48 11.87
N MET A 25 7.19 -10.17 11.12
CA MET A 25 5.84 -10.69 11.32
C MET A 25 5.52 -11.68 10.20
N GLU A 26 4.97 -12.84 10.56
CA GLU A 26 4.51 -13.86 9.61
C GLU A 26 3.46 -13.28 8.65
N TRP A 27 3.50 -13.73 7.40
CA TRP A 27 2.58 -13.27 6.37
C TRP A 27 1.23 -13.98 6.51
N PRO A 28 0.12 -13.27 6.76
CA PRO A 28 -1.21 -13.86 6.68
C PRO A 28 -1.63 -14.08 5.22
N ASP A 29 -2.43 -15.10 4.98
CA ASP A 29 -3.01 -15.39 3.65
C ASP A 29 -3.84 -14.22 3.08
N LEU A 30 -4.28 -13.28 3.93
CA LEU A 30 -4.99 -12.07 3.56
C LEU A 30 -4.10 -10.84 3.84
N ASN A 31 -3.22 -10.51 2.90
CA ASN A 31 -2.40 -9.31 2.98
C ASN A 31 -3.24 -8.04 2.69
N PRO A 32 -3.39 -7.11 3.66
CA PRO A 32 -4.15 -5.88 3.47
C PRO A 32 -3.60 -5.00 2.33
N ILE A 33 -2.30 -5.10 2.03
CA ILE A 33 -1.68 -4.35 0.93
C ILE A 33 -2.20 -4.82 -0.43
N GLU A 34 -2.44 -6.11 -0.66
CA GLU A 34 -3.02 -6.60 -1.93
C GLU A 34 -4.42 -6.02 -2.16
N THR A 35 -5.23 -5.93 -1.09
CA THR A 35 -6.56 -5.33 -1.17
C THR A 35 -6.50 -3.84 -1.52
N LEU A 36 -5.53 -3.12 -0.96
CA LEU A 36 -5.31 -1.71 -1.29
C LEU A 36 -4.83 -1.54 -2.73
N TRP A 37 -3.96 -2.42 -3.23
CA TRP A 37 -3.52 -2.41 -4.62
C TRP A 37 -4.66 -2.67 -5.60
N ASP A 38 -5.51 -3.68 -5.36
CA ASP A 38 -6.69 -3.94 -6.20
C ASP A 38 -7.64 -2.72 -6.23
N GLN A 39 -7.86 -2.08 -5.09
CA GLN A 39 -8.68 -0.86 -5.02
C GLN A 39 -8.05 0.30 -5.80
N LEU A 40 -6.74 0.53 -5.66
CA LEU A 40 -6.03 1.59 -6.35
C LEU A 40 -6.02 1.35 -7.86
N SER A 41 -5.73 0.13 -8.31
CA SER A 41 -5.73 -0.24 -9.73
C SER A 41 -7.10 -0.02 -10.37
N ARG A 42 -8.18 -0.44 -9.71
CA ARG A 42 -9.55 -0.21 -10.23
C ARG A 42 -9.89 1.26 -10.39
N ARG A 43 -9.42 2.11 -9.47
CA ARG A 43 -9.64 3.55 -9.56
C ARG A 43 -8.78 4.20 -10.65
N ALA A 44 -7.51 3.78 -10.76
CA ALA A 44 -6.63 4.22 -11.83
C ALA A 44 -7.16 3.81 -13.22
N ASP A 45 -7.71 2.59 -13.36
CA ASP A 45 -8.34 2.11 -14.59
C ASP A 45 -9.64 2.86 -14.94
N ALA A 46 -10.36 3.33 -13.91
CA ALA A 46 -11.56 4.16 -14.08
C ALA A 46 -11.25 5.64 -14.33
N CYS A 47 -9.98 6.06 -14.22
CA CYS A 47 -9.58 7.43 -14.46
C CYS A 47 -9.79 7.79 -15.95
N ASN A 48 -10.51 8.88 -16.22
CA ASN A 48 -10.88 9.26 -17.59
C ASN A 48 -9.68 9.65 -18.47
N SER A 49 -8.52 9.96 -17.88
CA SER A 49 -7.30 10.32 -18.59
C SER A 49 -6.29 9.19 -18.56
N VAL A 50 -6.02 8.58 -19.72
CA VAL A 50 -4.90 7.64 -19.87
C VAL A 50 -3.59 8.40 -19.70
N PRO A 51 -2.75 8.07 -18.70
CA PRO A 51 -1.49 8.77 -18.49
C PRO A 51 -0.56 8.57 -19.69
N GLN A 52 0.00 9.66 -20.22
CA GLN A 52 0.82 9.63 -21.43
C GLN A 52 2.32 9.48 -21.13
N ASN A 53 2.71 9.72 -19.88
CA ASN A 53 4.08 9.59 -19.43
C ASN A 53 4.12 9.19 -17.95
N PHE A 54 5.33 8.91 -17.45
CA PHE A 54 5.54 8.46 -16.08
C PHE A 54 5.08 9.48 -15.02
N ASN A 55 5.21 10.78 -15.28
CA ASN A 55 4.77 11.81 -14.33
C ASN A 55 3.25 11.86 -14.23
N ASP A 56 2.54 11.73 -15.36
CA ASP A 56 1.08 11.67 -15.39
C ASP A 56 0.58 10.45 -14.61
N LEU A 57 1.21 9.28 -14.83
CA LEU A 57 0.86 8.05 -14.12
C LEU A 57 1.09 8.20 -12.62
N ARG A 58 2.23 8.77 -12.22
CA ARG A 58 2.55 9.02 -10.82
C ARG A 58 1.54 9.99 -10.18
N ALA A 59 1.14 11.05 -10.90
CA ALA A 59 0.17 12.02 -10.40
C ALA A 59 -1.21 11.37 -10.21
N ALA A 60 -1.69 10.62 -11.21
CA ALA A 60 -2.98 9.91 -11.13
C ALA A 60 -3.01 8.90 -9.98
N LEU A 61 -1.95 8.10 -9.82
CA LEU A 61 -1.85 7.14 -8.70
C LEU A 61 -1.82 7.85 -7.34
N GLN A 62 -1.13 8.99 -7.23
CA GLN A 62 -1.08 9.76 -5.99
C GLN A 62 -2.46 10.35 -5.64
N GLU A 63 -3.17 10.91 -6.62
CA GLU A 63 -4.51 11.45 -6.42
C GLU A 63 -5.49 10.38 -5.94
N GLU A 64 -5.49 9.21 -6.57
CA GLU A 64 -6.35 8.10 -6.16
C GLU A 64 -5.98 7.53 -4.79
N TRP A 65 -4.68 7.47 -4.49
CA TRP A 65 -4.17 7.07 -3.18
C TRP A 65 -4.66 8.00 -2.07
N ASP A 66 -4.51 9.32 -2.27
CA ASP A 66 -4.97 10.33 -1.32
C ASP A 66 -6.49 10.27 -1.15
N ALA A 67 -7.24 10.01 -2.22
CA ALA A 67 -8.69 9.81 -2.17
C ALA A 67 -9.09 8.56 -1.36
N ILE A 68 -8.34 7.45 -1.45
CA ILE A 68 -8.59 6.25 -0.63
C ILE A 68 -8.38 6.57 0.85
N LEU A 69 -7.28 7.26 1.19
CA LEU A 69 -6.96 7.61 2.58
C LEU A 69 -7.97 8.58 3.18
N ASN A 70 -8.38 9.61 2.43
CA ASN A 70 -9.36 10.60 2.89
C ASN A 70 -10.74 9.97 3.18
N VAL A 71 -11.17 9.01 2.36
CA VAL A 71 -12.41 8.23 2.63
C VAL A 71 -12.25 7.39 3.90
N SER A 72 -11.08 6.76 4.09
CA SER A 72 -10.83 5.93 5.28
C SER A 72 -10.83 6.76 6.58
N GLU A 73 -10.26 7.96 6.57
CA GLU A 73 -10.28 8.85 7.74
C GLU A 73 -11.69 9.31 8.09
N GLY A 74 -12.49 9.68 7.09
CA GLY A 74 -13.90 10.04 7.29
C GLY A 74 -14.69 8.88 7.90
N TYR A 75 -14.49 7.67 7.39
CA TYR A 75 -15.13 6.46 7.92
C TYR A 75 -14.73 6.18 9.38
N ILE A 76 -13.45 6.33 9.72
CA ILE A 76 -12.95 6.14 11.09
C ILE A 76 -13.52 7.19 12.04
N LYS A 77 -13.62 8.46 11.61
CA LYS A 77 -14.24 9.54 12.41
C LYS A 77 -15.71 9.27 12.70
N ILE A 78 -16.49 8.90 11.67
CA ILE A 78 -17.91 8.52 11.82
C ILE A 78 -18.08 7.34 12.79
N LYS A 79 -17.26 6.29 12.67
CA LYS A 79 -17.31 5.13 13.57
C LYS A 79 -16.92 5.45 15.01
N LYS A 80 -16.09 6.48 15.23
CA LYS A 80 -15.67 6.93 16.56
C LYS A 80 -16.59 8.02 17.15
N GLY A 81 -17.63 8.44 16.43
CA GLY A 81 -18.56 9.47 16.89
C GLY A 81 -17.92 10.85 17.06
N LEU A 82 -16.87 11.13 16.27
CA LEU A 82 -16.18 12.43 16.21
C LEU A 82 -16.67 13.25 15.02
#